data_AF-A0A7V3L5A3-F1
#
_entry.id   AF-A0A7V3L5A3-F1
#
_cell.length_a   1.000
_cell.length_b   1.000
_cell.length_c   1.000
_cell.angle_alpha   90.00
_cell.angle_beta   90.00
_cell.angle_gamma   90.00
#
_symmetry.space_group_name_H-M   'P 1'
#
loop_
_entity.id
_entity.type
_entity.pdbx_description
1 polymer ?
#
loop_
_entity_poly.entity_id
_entity_poly.type
_entity_poly.pdbx_seq_one_letter_code
_entity_poly.pdbx_strand_id
1 'polypeptide(L)'
;MRLAEELAQEIFGCEDGCVVVVGVGNEHHSDDGVGPLIIRLLENSLPKAGEHLPIAVIDGGAAPELETWRIRELAPSAVLFVDAVDFGRNPGDIALLKTEDLRADGFDTHRTPLRLTMQYLECELGAKCRLLAVQPRDVRLGSVMCPEVRSAADSIASLIIEAFKISRKIKV
;
A
#
# COMPACT_ATOMS: atom_id res chain seq x y z
N MET A 1 -6.54 -3.07 -16.16
CA MET A 1 -7.74 -3.94 -16.12
C MET A 1 -7.57 -5.13 -15.18
N ARG A 2 -6.74 -6.15 -15.48
CA ARG A 2 -6.63 -7.36 -14.64
C ARG A 2 -6.22 -7.09 -13.18
N LEU A 3 -5.22 -6.24 -12.93
CA LEU A 3 -4.75 -5.93 -11.58
C LEU A 3 -5.75 -5.09 -10.76
N ALA A 4 -6.51 -4.20 -11.41
CA ALA A 4 -7.55 -3.42 -10.74
C ALA A 4 -8.73 -4.30 -10.29
N GLU A 5 -9.13 -5.26 -11.14
CA GLU A 5 -10.16 -6.25 -10.81
C GLU A 5 -9.70 -7.17 -9.67
N GLU A 6 -8.45 -7.62 -9.71
CA GLU A 6 -7.83 -8.42 -8.65
C GLU A 6 -7.80 -7.65 -7.31
N LEU A 7 -7.35 -6.40 -7.30
CA LEU A 7 -7.39 -5.54 -6.12
C LEU A 7 -8.83 -5.29 -5.63
N ALA A 8 -9.77 -5.06 -6.55
CA ALA A 8 -11.17 -4.85 -6.20
C ALA A 8 -11.78 -6.07 -5.51
N GLN A 9 -11.47 -7.28 -5.97
CA GLN A 9 -11.96 -8.52 -5.37
C GLN A 9 -11.22 -8.90 -4.08
N GLU A 10 -9.88 -8.81 -4.09
CA GLU A 10 -9.08 -9.26 -2.95
C GLU A 10 -9.14 -8.29 -1.77
N ILE A 11 -9.04 -6.98 -2.02
CA ILE A 11 -8.92 -5.96 -0.98
C ILE A 11 -10.23 -5.22 -0.74
N PHE A 12 -10.91 -4.79 -1.81
CA PHE A 12 -12.10 -3.95 -1.68
C PHE A 12 -13.43 -4.71 -1.71
N GLY A 13 -13.41 -6.05 -1.77
CA GLY A 13 -14.60 -6.89 -1.98
C GLY A 13 -15.55 -6.99 -0.78
N CYS A 14 -15.20 -6.42 0.38
CA CYS A 14 -16.06 -6.42 1.55
C CYS A 14 -16.98 -5.19 1.52
N GLU A 15 -18.28 -5.39 1.25
CA GLU A 15 -19.25 -4.29 1.08
C GLU A 15 -19.34 -3.37 2.31
N ASP A 16 -19.20 -3.90 3.54
CA ASP A 16 -19.29 -3.10 4.77
C ASP A 16 -17.92 -2.84 5.43
N GLY A 17 -16.83 -3.26 4.79
CA GLY A 17 -15.49 -3.22 5.37
C GLY A 17 -14.74 -1.92 5.06
N CYS A 18 -14.09 -1.34 6.07
CA CYS A 18 -13.08 -0.30 5.88
C CYS A 18 -11.80 -0.94 5.30
N VAL A 19 -11.20 -0.29 4.31
CA VAL A 19 -9.86 -0.62 3.80
C VAL A 19 -8.89 0.47 4.23
N VAL A 20 -7.75 0.08 4.81
CA VAL A 20 -6.70 1.03 5.17
C VAL A 20 -5.53 0.87 4.21
N VAL A 21 -5.16 1.93 3.50
CA VAL A 21 -3.96 1.98 2.68
C VAL A 21 -2.82 2.60 3.48
N VAL A 22 -1.69 1.89 3.60
CA VAL A 22 -0.54 2.32 4.40
C VAL A 22 0.67 2.52 3.49
N GLY A 23 1.18 3.75 3.43
CA GLY A 23 2.41 4.06 2.72
C GLY A 23 3.61 3.78 3.58
N VAL A 24 4.57 3.02 3.07
CA VAL A 24 5.83 2.69 3.74
C VAL A 24 7.00 3.28 2.96
N GLY A 25 7.99 3.76 3.69
CA GLY A 25 9.25 4.26 3.16
C GLY A 25 9.57 5.69 3.62
N ASN A 26 10.70 6.21 3.14
CA ASN A 26 11.25 7.50 3.53
C ASN A 26 11.38 8.45 2.33
N GLU A 27 10.69 9.59 2.40
CA GLU A 27 10.73 10.62 1.34
C GLU A 27 12.11 11.24 1.09
N HIS A 28 13.05 11.08 2.03
CA HIS A 28 14.42 11.54 1.89
C HIS A 28 15.34 10.52 1.20
N HIS A 29 14.82 9.35 0.81
CA HIS A 29 15.58 8.21 0.29
C HIS A 29 15.15 7.83 -1.15
N SER A 30 15.29 8.75 -2.10
CA SER A 30 15.04 8.57 -3.53
C SER A 30 13.75 7.79 -3.84
N ASP A 31 13.83 6.55 -4.31
CA ASP A 31 12.66 5.74 -4.68
C ASP A 31 11.92 5.15 -3.48
N ASP A 32 12.54 5.11 -2.29
CA ASP A 32 11.91 4.69 -1.03
C ASP A 32 10.77 5.63 -0.62
N GLY A 33 10.76 6.86 -1.15
CA GLY A 33 9.65 7.80 -0.98
C GLY A 33 8.37 7.43 -1.73
N VAL A 34 8.31 6.29 -2.42
CA VAL A 34 7.16 5.88 -3.23
C VAL A 34 5.89 5.68 -2.40
N GLY A 35 5.99 5.10 -1.20
CA GLY A 35 4.83 4.89 -0.34
C GLY A 35 4.19 6.20 0.11
N PRO A 36 4.95 7.12 0.76
CA PRO A 36 4.46 8.45 1.11
C PRO A 36 3.92 9.24 -0.09
N LEU A 37 4.54 9.11 -1.27
CA LEU A 37 4.04 9.75 -2.49
C LEU A 37 2.64 9.23 -2.88
N ILE A 38 2.44 7.90 -2.87
CA ILE A 38 1.14 7.29 -3.19
C ILE A 38 0.06 7.77 -2.19
N ILE A 39 0.38 7.83 -0.90
CA ILE A 39 -0.57 8.33 0.12
C ILE A 39 -0.98 9.76 -0.19
N ARG A 40 -0.04 10.67 -0.49
CA ARG A 40 -0.34 12.05 -0.89
C ARG A 40 -1.23 12.12 -2.13
N LEU A 41 -0.99 11.26 -3.13
CA LEU A 41 -1.82 11.20 -4.34
C LEU A 41 -3.26 10.75 -4.03
N LEU A 42 -3.42 9.76 -3.13
CA LEU A 42 -4.72 9.29 -2.68
C LEU A 42 -5.46 10.35 -1.85
N GLU A 43 -4.80 11.01 -0.90
CA GLU A 43 -5.39 12.10 -0.10
C GLU A 43 -5.92 13.25 -0.96
N ASN A 44 -5.22 13.57 -2.06
CA ASN A 44 -5.62 14.62 -2.99
C ASN A 44 -6.79 14.21 -3.90
N SER A 45 -7.00 12.91 -4.10
CA SER A 45 -7.95 12.37 -5.09
C SER A 45 -9.21 11.77 -4.45
N LEU A 46 -9.12 11.30 -3.21
CA LEU A 46 -10.26 10.79 -2.46
C LEU A 46 -11.09 11.96 -1.90
N PRO A 47 -12.42 11.80 -1.75
CA PRO A 47 -13.25 12.85 -1.17
C PRO A 47 -12.79 13.20 0.25
N LYS A 48 -12.81 14.49 0.61
CA LYS A 48 -12.37 14.95 1.93
C LYS A 48 -13.38 14.57 3.02
N ALA A 49 -12.89 14.42 4.25
CA ALA A 49 -13.64 14.00 5.43
C ALA A 49 -15.01 14.68 5.57
N GLY A 50 -16.04 13.87 5.81
CA GLY A 50 -17.45 14.29 5.92
C GLY A 50 -18.42 13.19 5.45
N GLU A 51 -17.94 12.30 4.58
CA GLU A 51 -18.60 11.06 4.20
C GLU A 51 -17.90 9.90 4.93
N HIS A 52 -18.65 8.91 5.44
CA HIS A 52 -18.09 7.67 5.97
C HIS A 52 -17.49 6.88 4.79
N LEU A 53 -16.30 7.29 4.35
CA LEU A 53 -15.58 6.61 3.29
C LEU A 53 -15.05 5.29 3.83
N PRO A 54 -15.36 4.15 3.20
CA PRO A 54 -14.83 2.85 3.58
C PRO A 54 -13.38 2.66 3.12
N ILE A 55 -12.64 3.76 2.94
CA ILE A 55 -11.21 3.79 2.65
C ILE A 55 -10.56 4.87 3.51
N ALA A 56 -9.48 4.50 4.18
CA ALA A 56 -8.61 5.40 4.93
C ALA A 56 -7.18 5.27 4.44
N VAL A 57 -6.39 6.33 4.58
CA VAL A 57 -4.99 6.37 4.16
C VAL A 57 -4.13 6.79 5.34
N ILE A 58 -2.98 6.14 5.50
CA ILE A 58 -2.01 6.39 6.56
C ILE A 58 -0.61 6.44 5.94
N ASP A 59 0.12 7.52 6.19
CA ASP A 59 1.56 7.55 5.99
C ASP A 59 2.22 6.86 7.19
N GLY A 60 2.81 5.68 6.96
CA GLY A 60 3.49 4.90 7.98
C GLY A 60 4.99 5.12 8.06
N GLY A 61 5.54 5.99 7.18
CA GLY A 61 6.95 6.27 7.12
C GLY A 61 7.80 4.99 7.03
N ALA A 62 8.99 5.03 7.64
CA ALA A 62 9.92 3.90 7.64
C ALA A 62 9.60 2.79 8.66
N ALA A 63 8.59 2.97 9.51
CA ALA A 63 8.32 2.09 10.65
C ALA A 63 6.80 1.81 10.79
N PRO A 64 6.22 1.00 9.87
CA PRO A 64 4.78 0.73 9.84
C PRO A 64 4.24 0.07 11.11
N GLU A 65 5.09 -0.61 11.89
CA GLU A 65 4.73 -1.22 13.18
C GLU A 65 4.23 -0.21 14.21
N LEU A 66 4.68 1.05 14.11
CA LEU A 66 4.28 2.14 15.01
C LEU A 66 2.87 2.67 14.70
N GLU A 67 2.34 2.40 13.51
CA GLU A 67 1.00 2.84 13.10
C GLU A 67 -0.10 1.81 13.40
N THR A 68 0.26 0.63 13.93
CA THR A 68 -0.68 -0.45 14.22
C THR A 68 -1.85 -0.02 15.11
N TRP A 69 -1.64 0.91 16.05
CA TRP A 69 -2.72 1.41 16.90
C TRP A 69 -3.78 2.20 16.10
N ARG A 70 -3.36 3.06 15.15
CA ARG A 70 -4.29 3.80 14.27
C ARG A 70 -5.04 2.87 13.34
N ILE A 71 -4.33 1.87 12.79
CA ILE A 71 -4.93 0.85 11.94
C ILE A 71 -6.02 0.10 12.74
N ARG A 72 -5.75 -0.24 14.00
CA ARG A 72 -6.72 -0.92 14.89
C ARG A 72 -7.98 -0.09 15.16
N GLU A 73 -7.84 1.21 15.40
CA GLU A 73 -8.98 2.10 15.65
C GLU A 73 -9.96 2.16 14.47
N LEU A 74 -9.46 1.94 13.25
CA LEU A 74 -10.27 1.94 12.03
C LEU A 74 -10.99 0.61 11.76
N ALA A 75 -10.71 -0.43 12.54
CA ALA A 75 -11.27 -1.78 12.42
C ALA A 75 -11.36 -2.28 10.96
N PRO A 76 -10.22 -2.32 10.22
CA PRO A 76 -10.22 -2.64 8.81
C PRO A 76 -10.59 -4.10 8.54
N SER A 77 -11.34 -4.29 7.45
CA SER A 77 -11.51 -5.61 6.83
C SER A 77 -10.26 -6.04 6.04
N ALA A 78 -9.51 -5.06 5.53
CA ALA A 78 -8.28 -5.29 4.78
C ALA A 78 -7.31 -4.11 4.93
N VAL A 79 -6.01 -4.42 4.85
CA VAL A 79 -4.92 -3.44 4.86
C VAL A 79 -4.07 -3.63 3.61
N LEU A 80 -3.90 -2.56 2.83
CA LEU A 80 -3.06 -2.54 1.64
C LEU A 80 -1.83 -1.68 1.92
N PHE A 81 -0.69 -2.32 2.05
CA PHE A 81 0.60 -1.63 2.12
C PHE A 81 1.06 -1.23 0.71
N VAL A 82 1.76 -0.10 0.60
CA VAL A 82 2.48 0.31 -0.60
C VAL A 82 3.92 0.69 -0.22
N ASP A 83 4.90 0.07 -0.86
CA ASP A 83 6.32 0.16 -0.47
C ASP A 83 7.26 0.00 -1.67
N ALA A 84 8.46 0.57 -1.57
CA ALA A 84 9.55 0.28 -2.50
C ALA A 84 10.17 -1.07 -2.12
N VAL A 85 10.07 -2.07 -3.01
CA VAL A 85 10.59 -3.42 -2.79
C VAL A 85 11.57 -3.83 -3.85
N ASP A 86 12.80 -4.22 -3.48
CA ASP A 86 13.70 -4.87 -4.43
C ASP A 86 13.33 -6.35 -4.59
N PHE A 87 12.79 -6.70 -5.75
CA PHE A 87 12.46 -8.07 -6.14
C PHE A 87 13.13 -8.46 -7.47
N GLY A 88 14.24 -7.78 -7.82
CA GLY A 88 15.09 -8.13 -8.96
C GLY A 88 14.46 -7.91 -10.33
N ARG A 89 13.56 -6.93 -10.46
CA ARG A 89 12.85 -6.57 -11.70
C ARG A 89 13.31 -5.22 -12.23
N ASN A 90 12.63 -4.67 -13.24
CA ASN A 90 12.98 -3.35 -13.76
C ASN A 90 12.39 -2.25 -12.84
N PRO A 91 13.08 -1.12 -12.66
CA PRO A 91 12.53 0.00 -11.90
C PRO A 91 11.13 0.40 -12.35
N GLY A 92 10.22 0.58 -11.40
CA GLY A 92 8.81 0.87 -11.65
C GLY A 92 7.93 -0.36 -11.94
N ASP A 93 8.49 -1.57 -12.04
CA ASP A 93 7.68 -2.79 -12.07
C ASP A 93 6.88 -2.90 -10.76
N ILE A 94 5.64 -3.40 -10.85
CA ILE A 94 4.69 -3.49 -9.74
C ILE A 94 4.36 -4.96 -9.47
N ALA A 95 4.31 -5.35 -8.20
CA ALA A 95 3.87 -6.67 -7.78
C ALA A 95 2.87 -6.59 -6.61
N LEU A 96 1.82 -7.42 -6.65
CA LEU A 96 0.94 -7.63 -5.49
C LEU A 96 1.44 -8.85 -4.74
N LEU A 97 1.85 -8.65 -3.49
CA LEU A 97 2.47 -9.65 -2.63
C LEU A 97 1.59 -9.94 -1.41
N LYS A 98 1.62 -11.19 -0.95
CA LYS A 98 1.02 -11.64 0.31
C LYS A 98 2.07 -11.62 1.42
N THR A 99 1.60 -11.74 2.66
CA THR A 99 2.46 -11.84 3.84
C THR A 99 3.49 -12.98 3.70
N GLU A 100 3.10 -14.13 3.14
CA GLU A 100 4.02 -15.25 2.91
C GLU A 100 5.07 -15.02 1.81
N ASP A 101 4.82 -14.11 0.87
CA ASP A 101 5.76 -13.79 -0.22
C ASP A 101 6.95 -12.95 0.28
N LEU A 102 6.77 -12.23 1.39
CA LEU A 102 7.83 -11.58 2.13
C LEU A 102 8.65 -12.66 2.86
N ARG A 103 9.61 -13.26 2.15
CA ARG A 103 10.52 -14.27 2.70
C ARG A 103 11.39 -13.68 3.81
N ALA A 104 11.64 -14.45 4.87
CA ALA A 104 12.58 -14.09 5.93
C ALA A 104 14.05 -14.23 5.50
N ASP A 105 14.26 -14.89 4.36
CA ASP A 105 15.51 -15.46 3.86
C ASP A 105 15.96 -14.83 2.51
N GLY A 106 15.35 -13.72 2.11
CA GLY A 106 15.79 -12.84 1.01
C GLY A 106 16.49 -11.58 1.51
N PHE A 107 17.32 -10.97 0.65
CA PHE A 107 18.32 -9.90 0.88
C PHE A 107 17.83 -8.55 1.46
N ASP A 108 16.88 -8.51 2.40
CA ASP A 108 16.49 -7.25 3.01
C ASP A 108 15.98 -7.42 4.45
N THR A 109 16.91 -7.41 5.41
CA THR A 109 16.60 -7.40 6.85
C THR A 109 15.73 -6.22 7.27
N HIS A 110 15.63 -5.18 6.43
CA HIS A 110 14.80 -3.99 6.64
C HIS A 110 13.29 -4.24 6.45
N ARG A 111 12.87 -5.41 5.95
CA ARG A 111 11.44 -5.72 5.70
C ARG A 111 10.80 -6.68 6.69
N THR A 112 11.60 -7.24 7.60
CA THR A 112 11.10 -8.06 8.72
C THR A 112 10.01 -7.33 9.53
N PRO A 113 10.14 -6.01 9.84
CA PRO A 113 9.10 -5.28 10.56
C PRO A 113 7.76 -5.24 9.81
N LEU A 114 7.78 -5.02 8.50
CA LEU A 114 6.56 -4.98 7.68
C LEU A 114 5.85 -6.34 7.64
N ARG A 115 6.61 -7.42 7.44
CA ARG A 115 6.05 -8.78 7.48
C ARG A 115 5.41 -9.10 8.83
N LEU A 116 6.11 -8.81 9.93
CA LEU A 116 5.57 -9.04 11.28
C LEU A 116 4.33 -8.17 11.54
N THR A 117 4.31 -6.95 11.02
CA THR A 117 3.16 -6.05 11.10
C THR A 117 1.96 -6.64 10.35
N MET A 118 2.14 -7.12 9.13
CA MET A 118 1.08 -7.79 8.36
C MET A 118 0.55 -9.03 9.09
N GLN A 119 1.45 -9.89 9.60
CA GLN A 119 1.06 -11.08 10.37
C GLN A 119 0.26 -10.72 11.62
N TYR A 120 0.70 -9.70 12.35
CA TYR A 120 -0.01 -9.22 13.54
C TYR A 120 -1.42 -8.74 13.19
N LEU A 121 -1.57 -7.92 12.14
CA LEU A 121 -2.88 -7.40 11.73
C LEU A 121 -3.82 -8.53 11.25
N GLU A 122 -3.28 -9.52 10.54
CA GLU A 122 -4.02 -10.72 10.12
C GLU A 122 -4.48 -11.56 11.31
N CYS A 123 -3.60 -11.81 12.29
CA CYS A 123 -3.92 -12.64 13.45
C CYS A 123 -4.84 -11.94 14.46
N GLU A 124 -4.59 -10.67 14.77
CA GLU A 124 -5.29 -9.96 15.85
C GLU A 124 -6.59 -9.31 15.39
N LEU A 125 -6.66 -8.86 14.13
CA LEU A 125 -7.83 -8.15 13.60
C LEU A 125 -8.62 -8.98 12.60
N GLY A 126 -8.08 -10.11 12.14
CA GLY A 126 -8.66 -10.85 11.02
C GLY A 126 -8.60 -10.06 9.70
N ALA A 127 -7.84 -8.97 9.65
CA ALA A 127 -7.75 -8.09 8.49
C ALA A 127 -6.88 -8.74 7.41
N LYS A 128 -7.37 -8.82 6.18
CA LYS A 128 -6.57 -9.34 5.07
C LYS A 128 -5.46 -8.34 4.71
N CYS A 129 -4.21 -8.78 4.72
CA CYS A 129 -3.09 -7.91 4.35
C CYS A 129 -2.55 -8.24 2.94
N ARG A 130 -2.21 -7.19 2.19
CA ARG A 130 -1.42 -7.28 0.94
C ARG A 130 -0.41 -6.14 0.87
N LEU A 131 0.62 -6.35 0.07
CA LEU A 131 1.59 -5.33 -0.28
C LEU A 131 1.59 -5.10 -1.79
N LEU A 132 1.36 -3.86 -2.21
CA LEU A 132 1.62 -3.43 -3.58
C LEU A 132 3.03 -2.86 -3.65
N ALA A 133 3.96 -3.71 -4.07
CA ALA A 133 5.37 -3.45 -4.15
C ALA A 133 5.75 -2.73 -5.45
N VAL A 134 6.66 -1.76 -5.37
CA VAL A 134 7.27 -1.10 -6.54
C VAL A 134 8.76 -1.36 -6.56
N GLN A 135 9.30 -1.85 -7.67
CA GLN A 135 10.74 -2.04 -7.83
C GLN A 135 11.46 -0.68 -7.85
N PRO A 136 12.35 -0.39 -6.88
CA PRO A 136 13.16 0.82 -6.91
C PRO A 136 14.32 0.68 -7.89
N ARG A 137 14.87 1.82 -8.33
CA ARG A 137 16.21 1.92 -8.91
C ARG A 137 17.25 2.21 -7.84
N ASP A 138 16.95 3.12 -6.92
CA ASP A 138 17.85 3.55 -5.85
C ASP A 138 17.08 4.02 -4.60
N VAL A 139 17.49 3.53 -3.42
CA VAL A 139 16.91 3.88 -2.11
C VAL A 139 17.91 4.61 -1.20
N ARG A 140 19.04 5.07 -1.75
CA ARG A 140 20.01 5.86 -0.99
C ARG A 140 19.46 7.23 -0.64
N LEU A 141 20.06 7.84 0.39
CA LEU A 141 19.79 9.22 0.79
C LEU A 141 19.96 10.16 -0.42
N GLY A 142 18.90 10.92 -0.71
CA GLY A 142 18.75 11.76 -1.90
C GLY A 142 17.26 11.97 -2.18
N SER A 143 16.86 13.06 -2.85
CA SER A 143 15.43 13.39 -3.00
C SER A 143 14.86 13.14 -4.40
N VAL A 144 15.67 12.64 -5.32
CA VAL A 144 15.23 12.45 -6.71
C VAL A 144 14.81 11.00 -6.90
N MET A 145 13.49 10.79 -6.88
CA MET A 145 12.83 9.57 -7.35
C MET A 145 12.95 9.48 -8.87
N CYS A 146 13.21 8.28 -9.39
CA CYS A 146 13.35 8.08 -10.82
C CYS A 146 11.99 8.17 -11.55
N PRO A 147 11.98 8.56 -12.84
CA PRO A 147 10.72 8.72 -13.59
C PRO A 147 9.84 7.47 -13.63
N GLU A 148 10.46 6.29 -13.67
CA GLU A 148 9.77 5.00 -13.75
C GLU A 148 9.02 4.70 -12.44
N VAL A 149 9.65 4.90 -11.29
CA VAL A 149 9.02 4.73 -9.97
C VAL A 149 7.93 5.79 -9.75
N ARG A 150 8.17 7.03 -10.19
CA ARG A 150 7.15 8.08 -10.13
C ARG A 150 5.92 7.72 -10.97
N SER A 151 6.13 7.25 -12.20
CA SER A 151 5.05 6.80 -13.08
C SER A 151 4.31 5.59 -12.49
N ALA A 152 5.01 4.71 -11.78
CA ALA A 152 4.40 3.60 -11.06
C ALA A 152 3.54 4.10 -9.90
N ALA A 153 3.99 5.09 -9.12
CA ALA A 153 3.19 5.71 -8.05
C ALA A 153 1.87 6.30 -8.57
N ASP A 154 1.92 7.06 -9.67
CA ASP A 154 0.74 7.63 -10.32
C ASP A 154 -0.23 6.53 -10.81
N SER A 155 0.33 5.47 -11.40
CA SER A 155 -0.44 4.31 -11.87
C SER A 155 -1.10 3.56 -10.71
N ILE A 156 -0.38 3.37 -9.59
CA ILE A 156 -0.87 2.72 -8.39
C ILE A 156 -2.01 3.52 -7.76
N ALA A 157 -1.83 4.83 -7.57
CA ALA A 157 -2.88 5.67 -7.01
C ALA A 157 -4.14 5.59 -7.86
N SER A 158 -4.00 5.66 -9.18
CA SER A 158 -5.11 5.49 -10.13
C SER A 158 -5.77 4.11 -10.02
N LEU A 159 -4.98 3.03 -9.92
CA LEU A 159 -5.46 1.66 -9.76
C LEU A 159 -6.25 1.47 -8.45
N ILE A 160 -5.76 2.01 -7.34
CA ILE A 160 -6.44 1.93 -6.04
C ILE A 160 -7.79 2.65 -6.10
N ILE A 161 -7.83 3.85 -6.69
CA ILE A 161 -9.07 4.62 -6.86
C ILE A 161 -10.05 3.90 -7.78
N GLU A 162 -9.57 3.32 -8.88
CA GLU A 162 -10.39 2.53 -9.80
C GLU A 162 -10.96 1.29 -9.11
N ALA A 163 -10.12 0.52 -8.41
CA ALA A 163 -10.54 -0.66 -7.67
C ALA A 163 -11.58 -0.33 -6.58
N PHE A 164 -11.37 0.76 -5.85
CA PHE A 164 -12.33 1.29 -4.88
C PHE A 164 -13.67 1.66 -5.53
N LYS A 165 -13.66 2.32 -6.70
CA LYS A 165 -14.88 2.63 -7.46
C LYS A 165 -15.58 1.37 -7.98
N ILE A 166 -14.83 0.37 -8.44
CA ILE A 166 -15.36 -0.90 -8.95
C ILE A 166 -16.08 -1.66 -7.84
N SER A 167 -15.50 -1.75 -6.64
CA SER A 167 -16.15 -2.47 -5.54
C SER A 167 -17.40 -1.76 -5.03
N ARG A 168 -17.44 -0.42 -5.15
CA ARG A 168 -18.53 0.42 -4.65
C ARG A 168 -19.66 0.65 -5.64
N LYS A 169 -19.61 0.04 -6.85
CA LYS A 169 -20.61 0.18 -7.93
C LYS A 169 -21.94 0.76 -7.42
N ILE A 170 -22.11 2.07 -7.60
CA ILE A 170 -23.43 2.66 -7.77
C ILE A 170 -24.14 1.73 -8.75
N LYS A 171 -25.22 1.09 -8.30
CA LYS A 171 -26.11 0.35 -9.21
C LYS A 171 -26.54 1.36 -10.28
N VAL A 172 -26.04 1.19 -11.51
CA VAL A 172 -26.64 1.84 -12.69
C VAL A 172 -28.01 1.22 -12.90
#